data_AF-A0A1I3HEA3-F1
#
_entry.id   AF-A0A1I3HEA3-F1
#
_cell.length_a   1.000
_cell.length_b   1.000
_cell.length_c   1.000
_cell.angle_alpha   90.00
_cell.angle_beta   90.00
_cell.angle_gamma   90.00
#
_symmetry.space_group_name_H-M   'P 1'
#
loop_
_entity.id
_entity.type
_entity.pdbx_description
1 polymer ?
#
loop_
_entity_poly.entity_id
_entity_poly.type
_entity_poly.pdbx_seq_one_letter_code
_entity_poly.pdbx_strand_id
1 'polypeptide(L)'
;MESSSFFIRSALCTLVLLYCIERAKGQDSLGNYPLRIDLPLLDMPFQQDATRSGELFDSYSMQQALAVTQNLHRVNYHFNNKLWHGFIHPDTKRKRIYNRIAANVTSGLVDYVFTYYGVVLSPQWMHEEFHRVGLTIRSISSYNETYNRFNGGFANGSVSQVKDEDLIRLKKEAPGELVRSFAAGIESEFLLLRGLQKDNFFSGSKHANIALNILLTKHAIDYVNQFKRSDYNASIDSMNAHGLAVADRDFVGWDFTPWVYDLHRPDEPYEARGAHPSGVGLDRAIKTTALTDEEYRYLEKMGRMQYLNFLSPFMIGINRIPLNEYTALNVAMRHYLNSFGYDLTADFFIDHREKQYLISLHGYRNKHRLLPGIEVERSPFMFHINGQQRLLLQPSAMLWFQPKDFHDRKAHPGGLLRIQGFYLLNKIWRIVAVAEGKTDGWVAGNPYLDAKAGFRFGISAFFNTGNGNAATLM
;
A
#
# COMPACT_ATOMS: atom_id res chain seq x y z
N MET A 1 19.93 -33.41 10.95
CA MET A 1 20.94 -32.32 10.98
C MET A 1 20.36 -30.94 10.58
N GLU A 2 19.04 -30.73 10.62
CA GLU A 2 18.42 -29.45 10.21
C GLU A 2 18.01 -28.54 11.39
N SER A 3 17.95 -29.05 12.63
CA SER A 3 17.50 -28.29 13.80
C SER A 3 18.53 -27.29 14.33
N SER A 4 19.83 -27.51 14.08
CA SER A 4 20.91 -26.62 14.52
C SER A 4 21.02 -25.33 13.70
N SER A 5 20.56 -25.34 12.43
CA SER A 5 20.58 -24.15 11.56
C SER A 5 19.53 -23.10 11.96
N PHE A 6 18.41 -23.54 12.55
CA PHE A 6 17.34 -22.67 13.01
C PHE A 6 17.72 -21.91 14.29
N PHE A 7 18.37 -22.59 15.24
CA PHE A 7 18.86 -21.97 16.48
C PHE A 7 20.00 -20.96 16.22
N ILE A 8 20.92 -21.26 15.30
CA ILE A 8 22.00 -20.32 14.95
C ILE A 8 21.44 -19.08 14.23
N ARG A 9 20.45 -19.23 13.35
CA ARG A 9 19.77 -18.10 12.68
C ARG A 9 18.92 -17.27 13.65
N SER A 10 18.25 -17.90 14.61
CA SER A 10 17.47 -17.20 15.64
C SER A 10 18.38 -16.46 16.63
N ALA A 11 19.50 -17.06 17.04
CA ALA A 11 20.51 -16.41 17.88
C ALA A 11 21.20 -15.25 17.17
N LEU A 12 21.50 -15.37 15.88
CA LEU A 12 22.11 -14.29 15.08
C LEU A 12 21.12 -13.13 14.86
N CYS A 13 19.84 -13.40 14.59
CA CYS A 13 18.79 -12.38 14.57
C CYS A 13 18.65 -11.67 15.92
N THR A 14 18.73 -12.42 17.03
CA THR A 14 18.63 -11.87 18.39
C THR A 14 19.86 -11.02 18.74
N LEU A 15 21.06 -11.46 18.35
CA LEU A 15 22.31 -10.71 18.55
C LEU A 15 22.38 -9.45 17.68
N VAL A 16 21.90 -9.49 16.44
CA VAL A 16 21.78 -8.30 15.58
C VAL A 16 20.70 -7.35 16.11
N LEU A 17 19.57 -7.87 16.61
CA LEU A 17 18.57 -7.06 17.31
C LEU A 17 19.18 -6.35 18.52
N LEU A 18 19.87 -7.11 19.38
CA LEU A 18 20.48 -6.58 20.60
C LEU A 18 21.57 -5.54 20.26
N TYR A 19 22.42 -5.81 19.28
CA TYR A 19 23.48 -4.90 18.82
C TYR A 19 22.93 -3.60 18.19
N CYS A 20 21.87 -3.69 17.38
CA CYS A 20 21.21 -2.50 16.82
C CYS A 20 20.46 -1.69 17.88
N ILE A 21 19.87 -2.36 18.88
CA ILE A 21 19.27 -1.71 20.06
C ILE A 21 20.35 -1.03 20.92
N GLU A 22 21.57 -1.57 21.00
CA GLU A 22 22.68 -0.95 21.74
C GLU A 22 23.11 0.40 21.18
N ARG A 23 23.01 0.59 19.85
CA ARG A 23 23.44 1.83 19.17
C ARG A 23 22.35 2.88 18.99
N ALA A 24 21.09 2.59 19.35
CA ALA A 24 20.02 3.58 19.40
C ALA A 24 20.21 4.54 20.59
N LYS A 25 21.27 5.35 20.57
CA LYS A 25 21.48 6.45 21.51
C LYS A 25 20.40 7.52 21.29
N GLY A 26 19.70 7.89 22.36
CA GLY A 26 19.25 9.27 22.57
C GLY A 26 17.80 9.67 22.25
N GLN A 27 16.98 8.86 21.56
CA GLN A 27 15.66 9.38 21.12
C GLN A 27 14.46 9.07 22.02
N ASP A 28 14.48 8.04 22.86
CA ASP A 28 13.28 7.59 23.62
C ASP A 28 13.08 8.20 25.03
N SER A 29 13.91 9.17 25.44
CA SER A 29 13.77 9.81 26.77
C SER A 29 12.69 10.89 26.85
N LEU A 30 12.22 11.40 25.71
CA LEU A 30 11.10 12.34 25.64
C LEU A 30 9.89 11.54 25.16
N GLY A 31 8.77 11.57 25.91
CA GLY A 31 7.48 10.96 25.54
C GLY A 31 6.81 11.61 24.33
N ASN A 32 7.60 11.91 23.30
CA ASN A 32 7.16 12.48 22.05
C ASN A 32 6.73 11.37 21.09
N TYR A 33 5.42 11.27 20.87
CA TYR A 33 4.79 10.34 19.94
C TYR A 33 3.83 11.16 19.06
N PRO A 34 4.33 11.85 18.03
CA PRO A 34 3.51 12.75 17.25
C PRO A 34 2.42 11.97 16.52
N LEU A 35 1.18 12.44 16.64
CA LEU A 35 0.03 11.91 15.90
C LEU A 35 -0.32 12.84 14.76
N ARG A 36 -0.46 12.28 13.57
CA ARG A 36 -0.95 12.95 12.38
C ARG A 36 -2.26 12.30 11.95
N ILE A 37 -3.28 13.12 11.69
CA ILE A 37 -4.55 12.68 11.10
C ILE A 37 -4.75 13.45 9.81
N ASP A 38 -4.87 12.74 8.69
CA ASP A 38 -5.06 13.35 7.37
C ASP A 38 -6.49 13.13 6.86
N LEU A 39 -7.16 14.20 6.46
CA LEU A 39 -8.48 14.17 5.85
C LEU A 39 -8.39 14.75 4.43
N PRO A 40 -8.10 13.93 3.41
CA PRO A 40 -8.21 14.33 2.01
C PRO A 40 -9.68 14.52 1.63
N LEU A 41 -10.04 15.73 1.21
CA LEU A 41 -11.42 16.12 0.90
C LEU A 41 -11.69 16.12 -0.61
N LEU A 42 -10.70 16.55 -1.38
CA LEU A 42 -10.77 16.66 -2.84
C LEU A 42 -9.66 15.82 -3.46
N ASP A 43 -10.01 15.06 -4.50
CA ASP A 43 -9.05 14.33 -5.33
C ASP A 43 -9.48 14.40 -6.80
N MET A 44 -8.82 15.27 -7.55
CA MET A 44 -9.08 15.50 -8.97
C MET A 44 -7.94 14.89 -9.80
N PRO A 45 -8.24 14.17 -10.90
CA PRO A 45 -9.55 14.09 -11.55
C PRO A 45 -10.45 12.94 -11.05
N PHE A 46 -10.03 12.15 -10.05
CA PHE A 46 -10.78 10.97 -9.61
C PHE A 46 -12.25 11.26 -9.27
N GLN A 47 -12.54 12.34 -8.53
CA GLN A 47 -13.92 12.72 -8.21
C GLN A 47 -14.75 13.08 -9.45
N GLN A 48 -14.14 13.57 -10.54
CA GLN A 48 -14.86 13.75 -11.80
C GLN A 48 -15.25 12.41 -12.41
N ASP A 49 -14.34 11.44 -12.37
CA ASP A 49 -14.61 10.10 -12.88
C ASP A 49 -15.63 9.36 -12.01
N ALA A 50 -15.55 9.50 -10.68
CA ALA A 50 -16.55 9.03 -9.74
C ALA A 50 -17.92 9.68 -9.95
N THR A 51 -17.98 10.97 -10.34
CA THR A 51 -19.25 11.60 -10.72
C THR A 51 -19.85 10.95 -11.97
N ARG A 52 -19.02 10.55 -12.94
CA ARG A 52 -19.48 9.89 -14.18
C ARG A 52 -19.94 8.45 -13.95
N SER A 53 -19.32 7.73 -13.01
CA SER A 53 -19.78 6.39 -12.58
C SER A 53 -20.99 6.42 -11.64
N GLY A 54 -21.36 7.60 -11.13
CA GLY A 54 -22.43 7.75 -10.14
C GLY A 54 -22.01 7.47 -8.70
N GLU A 55 -20.70 7.43 -8.41
CA GLU A 55 -20.11 7.02 -7.13
C GLU A 55 -19.40 8.17 -6.36
N LEU A 56 -19.63 9.45 -6.70
CA LEU A 56 -18.88 10.59 -6.13
C LEU A 56 -18.76 10.59 -4.59
N PHE A 57 -19.76 10.09 -3.88
CA PHE A 57 -19.78 9.99 -2.42
C PHE A 57 -19.70 8.56 -1.89
N ASP A 58 -19.70 7.57 -2.79
CA ASP A 58 -19.76 6.14 -2.49
C ASP A 58 -18.46 5.41 -2.85
N SER A 59 -17.49 6.11 -3.45
CA SER A 59 -16.18 5.58 -3.83
C SER A 59 -15.07 6.50 -3.31
N TYR A 60 -14.07 5.92 -2.66
CA TYR A 60 -12.91 6.64 -2.16
C TYR A 60 -11.79 6.56 -3.17
N SER A 61 -11.08 7.66 -3.42
CA SER A 61 -9.83 7.58 -4.17
C SER A 61 -8.82 6.70 -3.43
N MET A 62 -7.83 6.14 -4.15
CA MET A 62 -6.72 5.39 -3.53
C MET A 62 -6.07 6.16 -2.37
N GLN A 63 -5.96 7.48 -2.50
CA GLN A 63 -5.33 8.34 -1.51
C GLN A 63 -6.25 8.63 -0.32
N GLN A 64 -7.56 8.73 -0.56
CA GLN A 64 -8.56 8.87 0.51
C GLN A 64 -8.67 7.57 1.33
N ALA A 65 -8.79 6.42 0.67
CA ALA A 65 -8.81 5.12 1.33
C ALA A 65 -7.54 4.87 2.15
N LEU A 66 -6.37 5.14 1.54
CA LEU A 66 -5.09 5.01 2.22
C LEU A 66 -4.97 5.92 3.46
N ALA A 67 -5.42 7.18 3.38
CA ALA A 67 -5.38 8.11 4.50
C ALA A 67 -6.27 7.65 5.66
N VAL A 68 -7.48 7.15 5.37
CA VAL A 68 -8.43 6.62 6.37
C VAL A 68 -7.80 5.46 7.13
N THR A 69 -7.30 4.44 6.43
CA THR A 69 -6.71 3.26 7.06
C THR A 69 -5.38 3.59 7.75
N GLN A 70 -4.54 4.46 7.18
CA GLN A 70 -3.34 4.96 7.86
C GLN A 70 -3.67 5.67 9.17
N ASN A 71 -4.68 6.53 9.19
CA ASN A 71 -5.10 7.24 10.40
C ASN A 71 -5.55 6.27 11.49
N LEU A 72 -6.31 5.22 11.14
CA LEU A 72 -6.73 4.17 12.07
C LEU A 72 -5.53 3.56 12.80
N HIS A 73 -4.49 3.17 12.06
CA HIS A 73 -3.28 2.59 12.65
C HIS A 73 -2.43 3.64 13.39
N ARG A 74 -2.29 4.86 12.88
CA ARG A 74 -1.59 5.95 13.58
C ARG A 74 -2.20 6.24 14.96
N VAL A 75 -3.53 6.23 15.05
CA VAL A 75 -4.27 6.39 16.30
C VAL A 75 -3.96 5.22 17.24
N ASN A 76 -4.04 3.97 16.76
CA ASN A 76 -3.65 2.78 17.51
C ASN A 76 -2.25 2.93 18.14
N TYR A 77 -1.25 3.31 17.33
CA TYR A 77 0.13 3.43 17.78
C TYR A 77 0.34 4.59 18.75
N HIS A 78 -0.29 5.73 18.52
CA HIS A 78 -0.20 6.88 19.42
C HIS A 78 -0.70 6.56 20.82
N PHE A 79 -1.89 5.96 20.92
CA PHE A 79 -2.48 5.61 22.20
C PHE A 79 -1.68 4.54 22.93
N ASN A 80 -1.26 3.48 22.26
CA ASN A 80 -0.47 2.41 22.88
C ASN A 80 0.91 2.90 23.35
N ASN A 81 1.60 3.70 22.53
CA ASN A 81 2.87 4.30 22.94
C ASN A 81 2.70 5.17 24.20
N LYS A 82 1.66 6.02 24.25
CA LYS A 82 1.37 6.84 25.44
C LYS A 82 1.02 6.01 26.66
N LEU A 83 0.15 5.01 26.49
CA LEU A 83 -0.28 4.11 27.55
C LEU A 83 0.93 3.46 28.24
N TRP A 84 1.79 2.83 27.44
CA TRP A 84 2.96 2.14 27.98
C TRP A 84 4.05 3.09 28.45
N HIS A 85 4.18 4.30 27.90
CA HIS A 85 5.07 5.32 28.46
C HIS A 85 4.65 5.72 29.89
N GLY A 86 3.34 5.79 30.16
CA GLY A 86 2.80 6.06 31.49
C GLY A 86 2.98 4.89 32.47
N PHE A 87 2.83 3.63 32.02
CA PHE A 87 3.02 2.46 32.90
C PHE A 87 4.49 2.06 33.09
N ILE A 88 5.26 2.05 32.00
CA ILE A 88 6.68 1.66 31.95
C ILE A 88 7.47 2.88 31.48
N HIS A 89 7.79 3.75 32.42
CA HIS A 89 8.59 4.95 32.15
C HIS A 89 9.98 4.57 31.60
N PRO A 90 10.39 5.05 30.41
CA PRO A 90 11.63 4.63 29.73
C PRO A 90 12.90 5.34 30.23
N ASP A 91 13.07 5.44 31.55
CA ASP A 91 14.20 6.09 32.23
C ASP A 91 15.53 5.31 32.08
N THR A 92 15.46 3.98 32.01
CA THR A 92 16.62 3.08 31.87
C THR A 92 16.59 2.31 30.55
N LYS A 93 17.75 1.79 30.09
CA LYS A 93 17.85 0.96 28.87
C LYS A 93 16.89 -0.25 28.91
N ARG A 94 16.79 -0.92 30.06
CA ARG A 94 15.92 -2.08 30.25
C ARG A 94 14.44 -1.70 30.14
N LYS A 95 14.01 -0.64 30.82
CA LYS A 95 12.61 -0.16 30.75
C LYS A 95 12.24 0.37 29.36
N ARG A 96 13.17 1.00 28.62
CA ARG A 96 12.97 1.36 27.19
C ARG A 96 12.61 0.14 26.35
N ILE A 97 13.37 -0.94 26.49
CA ILE A 97 13.10 -2.18 25.73
C ILE A 97 11.73 -2.75 26.10
N TYR A 98 11.42 -2.88 27.41
CA TYR A 98 10.11 -3.41 27.82
C TYR A 98 8.94 -2.52 27.41
N ASN A 99 9.08 -1.20 27.50
CA ASN A 99 8.10 -0.25 27.02
C ASN A 99 7.79 -0.49 25.53
N ARG A 100 8.84 -0.63 24.70
CA ARG A 100 8.67 -0.90 23.27
C ARG A 100 8.09 -2.25 22.96
N ILE A 101 8.49 -3.30 23.69
CA ILE A 101 7.89 -4.63 23.53
C ILE A 101 6.40 -4.56 23.87
N ALA A 102 6.04 -3.97 25.02
CA ALA A 102 4.66 -3.88 25.46
C ALA A 102 3.79 -3.09 24.46
N ALA A 103 4.28 -1.94 23.97
CA ALA A 103 3.60 -1.14 22.96
C ALA A 103 3.41 -1.90 21.64
N ASN A 104 4.42 -2.62 21.14
CA ASN A 104 4.28 -3.42 19.91
C ASN A 104 3.36 -4.62 20.09
N VAL A 105 3.37 -5.27 21.25
CA VAL A 105 2.46 -6.40 21.53
C VAL A 105 1.02 -5.93 21.54
N THR A 106 0.70 -4.87 22.29
CA THR A 106 -0.69 -4.39 22.39
C THR A 106 -1.16 -3.74 21.08
N SER A 107 -0.32 -2.93 20.42
CA SER A 107 -0.64 -2.43 19.08
C SER A 107 -0.83 -3.55 18.08
N GLY A 108 -0.02 -4.62 18.15
CA GLY A 108 -0.12 -5.77 17.27
C GLY A 108 -1.39 -6.59 17.46
N LEU A 109 -1.89 -6.72 18.69
CA LEU A 109 -3.20 -7.32 18.95
C LEU A 109 -4.32 -6.49 18.30
N VAL A 110 -4.27 -5.17 18.43
CA VAL A 110 -5.25 -4.26 17.79
C VAL A 110 -5.13 -4.33 16.26
N ASP A 111 -3.91 -4.36 15.71
CA ASP A 111 -3.67 -4.49 14.28
C ASP A 111 -4.21 -5.82 13.74
N TYR A 112 -4.02 -6.93 14.47
CA TYR A 112 -4.59 -8.25 14.13
C TYR A 112 -6.12 -8.20 14.10
N VAL A 113 -6.73 -7.60 15.13
CA VAL A 113 -8.19 -7.43 15.18
C VAL A 113 -8.68 -6.60 14.00
N PHE A 114 -8.05 -5.46 13.71
CA PHE A 114 -8.46 -4.64 12.57
C PHE A 114 -8.22 -5.31 11.23
N THR A 115 -7.14 -6.07 11.06
CA THR A 115 -6.83 -6.73 9.78
C THR A 115 -7.82 -7.84 9.45
N TYR A 116 -8.19 -8.69 10.43
CA TYR A 116 -9.01 -9.88 10.17
C TYR A 116 -10.48 -9.74 10.56
N TYR A 117 -10.83 -8.80 11.44
CA TYR A 117 -12.20 -8.63 11.97
C TYR A 117 -12.73 -7.21 11.83
N GLY A 118 -11.86 -6.21 11.73
CA GLY A 118 -12.23 -4.89 11.26
C GLY A 118 -12.48 -5.01 9.76
N VAL A 119 -13.75 -5.02 9.33
CA VAL A 119 -14.02 -5.20 7.89
C VAL A 119 -14.09 -3.85 7.18
N VAL A 120 -14.54 -2.79 7.85
CA VAL A 120 -14.64 -1.42 7.29
C VAL A 120 -13.52 -0.53 7.81
N LEU A 121 -12.97 0.33 6.94
CA LEU A 121 -11.83 1.23 7.19
C LEU A 121 -10.49 0.53 7.46
N SER A 122 -10.49 -0.80 7.47
CA SER A 122 -9.33 -1.65 7.71
C SER A 122 -8.49 -1.87 6.45
N PRO A 123 -7.38 -2.61 6.55
CA PRO A 123 -6.65 -3.06 5.37
C PRO A 123 -7.51 -3.79 4.33
N GLN A 124 -8.48 -4.63 4.74
CA GLN A 124 -9.39 -5.30 3.79
C GLN A 124 -10.29 -4.29 3.05
N TRP A 125 -10.90 -3.35 3.76
CA TRP A 125 -11.71 -2.32 3.09
C TRP A 125 -10.89 -1.50 2.09
N MET A 126 -9.68 -1.11 2.48
CA MET A 126 -8.76 -0.39 1.60
C MET A 126 -8.36 -1.22 0.38
N HIS A 127 -8.16 -2.53 0.55
CA HIS A 127 -7.89 -3.48 -0.51
C HIS A 127 -9.00 -3.43 -1.57
N GLU A 128 -10.26 -3.57 -1.15
CA GLU A 128 -11.43 -3.50 -2.05
C GLU A 128 -11.65 -2.12 -2.68
N GLU A 129 -11.44 -1.03 -1.94
CA GLU A 129 -11.52 0.32 -2.54
C GLU A 129 -10.48 0.53 -3.64
N PHE A 130 -9.30 -0.08 -3.53
CA PHE A 130 -8.28 0.01 -4.58
C PHE A 130 -8.70 -0.72 -5.86
N HIS A 131 -9.38 -1.86 -5.76
CA HIS A 131 -10.01 -2.52 -6.91
C HIS A 131 -11.06 -1.61 -7.55
N ARG A 132 -11.96 -1.05 -6.73
CA ARG A 132 -13.03 -0.15 -7.19
C ARG A 132 -12.51 1.08 -7.93
N VAL A 133 -11.43 1.69 -7.45
CA VAL A 133 -10.83 2.85 -8.13
C VAL A 133 -10.48 2.53 -9.59
N GLY A 134 -9.98 1.32 -9.88
CA GLY A 134 -9.68 0.89 -11.25
C GLY A 134 -10.91 0.82 -12.15
N LEU A 135 -12.07 0.49 -11.59
CA LEU A 135 -13.36 0.46 -12.29
C LEU A 135 -13.95 1.88 -12.44
N THR A 136 -13.91 2.67 -11.36
CA THR A 136 -14.44 4.04 -11.30
C THR A 136 -13.81 4.95 -12.37
N ILE A 137 -12.48 4.86 -12.60
CA ILE A 137 -11.80 5.69 -13.62
C ILE A 137 -12.25 5.39 -15.07
N ARG A 138 -12.99 4.29 -15.28
CA ARG A 138 -13.60 3.88 -16.55
C ARG A 138 -15.12 3.97 -16.55
N SER A 139 -15.67 4.78 -15.63
CA SER A 139 -17.11 5.00 -15.48
C SER A 139 -17.89 3.72 -15.20
N ILE A 140 -17.29 2.76 -14.50
CA ILE A 140 -17.93 1.50 -14.11
C ILE A 140 -18.34 1.63 -12.64
N SER A 141 -19.64 1.49 -12.37
CA SER A 141 -20.16 1.47 -11.02
C SER A 141 -19.90 0.12 -10.36
N SER A 142 -19.62 0.14 -9.06
CA SER A 142 -19.21 -1.01 -8.28
C SER A 142 -19.59 -0.83 -6.80
N TYR A 143 -19.58 -1.91 -6.04
CA TYR A 143 -19.88 -1.87 -4.61
C TYR A 143 -18.87 -2.68 -3.81
N ASN A 144 -18.34 -2.08 -2.75
CA ASN A 144 -17.43 -2.75 -1.81
C ASN A 144 -18.25 -3.50 -0.76
N GLU A 145 -18.23 -4.83 -0.81
CA GLU A 145 -19.07 -5.66 0.07
C GLU A 145 -18.64 -5.61 1.54
N THR A 146 -17.49 -5.02 1.85
CA THR A 146 -17.13 -4.75 3.25
C THR A 146 -18.14 -3.83 3.94
N TYR A 147 -18.82 -2.95 3.19
CA TYR A 147 -19.89 -2.10 3.72
C TYR A 147 -21.13 -2.86 4.19
N ASN A 148 -21.32 -4.12 3.77
CA ASN A 148 -22.41 -4.96 4.27
C ASN A 148 -22.38 -5.12 5.78
N ARG A 149 -21.21 -4.92 6.42
CA ARG A 149 -21.07 -4.90 7.88
C ARG A 149 -21.98 -3.87 8.54
N PHE A 150 -22.16 -2.70 7.95
CA PHE A 150 -23.01 -1.64 8.49
C PHE A 150 -24.50 -1.95 8.34
N ASN A 151 -24.85 -2.80 7.39
CA ASN A 151 -26.23 -3.15 7.07
C ASN A 151 -26.67 -4.47 7.72
N GLY A 152 -25.89 -5.00 8.68
CA GLY A 152 -26.16 -6.27 9.36
C GLY A 152 -25.90 -7.52 8.51
N GLY A 153 -25.32 -7.37 7.32
CA GLY A 153 -24.97 -8.45 6.40
C GLY A 153 -23.60 -9.05 6.68
N PHE A 154 -23.27 -10.11 5.94
CA PHE A 154 -21.92 -10.67 5.91
C PHE A 154 -21.02 -9.74 5.10
N ALA A 155 -20.01 -9.21 5.76
CA ALA A 155 -19.01 -8.38 5.13
C ALA A 155 -17.99 -9.30 4.46
N ASN A 156 -17.83 -9.16 3.16
CA ASN A 156 -16.95 -9.99 2.35
C ASN A 156 -15.87 -9.11 1.69
N GLY A 157 -14.70 -9.68 1.46
CA GLY A 157 -13.66 -9.08 0.62
C GLY A 157 -14.00 -9.32 -0.84
N SER A 158 -14.90 -8.50 -1.37
CA SER A 158 -15.44 -8.64 -2.72
C SER A 158 -15.89 -7.28 -3.25
N VAL A 159 -15.76 -7.09 -4.55
CA VAL A 159 -16.28 -5.94 -5.28
C VAL A 159 -17.35 -6.41 -6.26
N SER A 160 -18.60 -6.03 -6.00
CA SER A 160 -19.78 -6.49 -6.75
C SER A 160 -20.51 -5.35 -7.47
N GLN A 161 -21.71 -5.63 -7.98
CA GLN A 161 -22.55 -4.72 -8.78
C GLN A 161 -21.95 -4.25 -10.12
N VAL A 162 -20.88 -4.91 -10.59
CA VAL A 162 -20.31 -4.69 -11.91
C VAL A 162 -21.12 -5.45 -12.97
N LYS A 163 -21.36 -4.85 -14.12
CA LYS A 163 -22.06 -5.50 -15.24
C LYS A 163 -21.09 -6.23 -16.16
N ASP A 164 -21.57 -7.29 -16.81
CA ASP A 164 -20.75 -8.03 -17.77
C ASP A 164 -20.38 -7.16 -18.99
N GLU A 165 -21.30 -6.31 -19.45
CA GLU A 165 -21.04 -5.39 -20.57
C GLU A 165 -19.93 -4.37 -20.26
N ASP A 166 -19.83 -3.96 -18.99
CA ASP A 166 -18.79 -3.05 -18.53
C ASP A 166 -17.41 -3.73 -18.51
N LEU A 167 -17.34 -5.00 -18.10
CA LEU A 167 -16.10 -5.80 -18.13
C LEU A 167 -15.67 -6.14 -19.56
N ILE A 168 -16.61 -6.46 -20.45
CA ILE A 168 -16.36 -6.63 -21.89
C ILE A 168 -15.77 -5.35 -22.47
N ARG A 169 -16.40 -4.20 -22.21
CA ARG A 169 -15.91 -2.89 -22.66
C ARG A 169 -14.51 -2.61 -22.10
N LEU A 170 -14.31 -2.82 -20.81
CA LEU A 170 -13.04 -2.55 -20.14
C LEU A 170 -11.90 -3.39 -20.71
N LYS A 171 -12.11 -4.70 -20.89
CA LYS A 171 -11.12 -5.59 -21.51
C LYS A 171 -10.73 -5.13 -22.91
N LYS A 172 -11.72 -4.73 -23.71
CA LYS A 172 -11.51 -4.30 -25.10
C LYS A 172 -10.80 -2.95 -25.20
N GLU A 173 -11.19 -1.98 -24.38
CA GLU A 173 -10.74 -0.59 -24.50
C GLU A 173 -9.49 -0.28 -23.66
N ALA A 174 -9.31 -0.95 -22.52
CA ALA A 174 -8.22 -0.70 -21.58
C ALA A 174 -7.77 -1.99 -20.86
N PRO A 175 -7.25 -3.00 -21.58
CA PRO A 175 -6.86 -4.29 -20.98
C PRO A 175 -5.78 -4.15 -19.91
N GLY A 176 -4.86 -3.20 -20.05
CA GLY A 176 -3.84 -2.93 -19.03
C GLY A 176 -4.44 -2.42 -17.71
N GLU A 177 -5.53 -1.67 -17.75
CA GLU A 177 -6.21 -1.19 -16.55
C GLU A 177 -7.06 -2.26 -15.90
N LEU A 178 -7.68 -3.14 -16.69
CA LEU A 178 -8.32 -4.35 -16.17
C LEU A 178 -7.30 -5.19 -15.37
N VAL A 179 -6.15 -5.52 -15.98
CA VAL A 179 -5.08 -6.28 -15.31
C VAL A 179 -4.61 -5.56 -14.05
N ARG A 180 -4.42 -4.23 -14.12
CA ARG A 180 -4.05 -3.47 -12.93
C ARG A 180 -5.09 -3.59 -11.83
N SER A 181 -6.39 -3.47 -12.16
CA SER A 181 -7.44 -3.48 -11.16
C SER A 181 -7.40 -4.76 -10.32
N PHE A 182 -7.00 -5.91 -10.88
CA PHE A 182 -6.90 -7.17 -10.13
C PHE A 182 -5.74 -7.19 -9.13
N ALA A 183 -4.65 -6.47 -9.38
CA ALA A 183 -3.51 -6.43 -8.46
C ALA A 183 -3.57 -5.25 -7.46
N ALA A 184 -4.51 -4.32 -7.64
CA ALA A 184 -4.57 -3.07 -6.91
C ALA A 184 -4.80 -3.25 -5.40
N GLY A 185 -5.50 -4.31 -5.00
CA GLY A 185 -5.73 -4.64 -3.59
C GLY A 185 -4.43 -4.79 -2.78
N ILE A 186 -3.51 -5.67 -3.19
CA ILE A 186 -2.22 -5.82 -2.51
C ILE A 186 -1.29 -4.61 -2.69
N GLU A 187 -1.45 -3.84 -3.78
CA GLU A 187 -0.73 -2.58 -3.98
C GLU A 187 -1.02 -1.61 -2.82
N SER A 188 -2.28 -1.57 -2.37
CA SER A 188 -2.73 -0.75 -1.25
C SER A 188 -2.03 -1.09 0.07
N GLU A 189 -1.85 -2.39 0.37
CA GLU A 189 -1.24 -2.87 1.60
C GLU A 189 0.24 -2.45 1.66
N PHE A 190 0.98 -2.59 0.56
CA PHE A 190 2.38 -2.16 0.50
C PHE A 190 2.53 -0.63 0.59
N LEU A 191 1.58 0.13 0.04
CA LEU A 191 1.53 1.60 0.20
C LEU A 191 1.22 2.02 1.64
N LEU A 192 0.35 1.29 2.34
CA LEU A 192 0.09 1.47 3.77
C LEU A 192 1.36 1.27 4.59
N LEU A 193 2.07 0.15 4.38
CA LEU A 193 3.34 -0.11 5.06
C LEU A 193 4.40 0.96 4.72
N ARG A 194 4.52 1.35 3.44
CA ARG A 194 5.44 2.41 3.01
C ARG A 194 5.14 3.75 3.68
N GLY A 195 3.87 4.14 3.80
CA GLY A 195 3.47 5.37 4.48
C GLY A 195 3.82 5.37 5.97
N LEU A 196 3.53 4.29 6.69
CA LEU A 196 3.87 4.18 8.12
C LEU A 196 5.39 4.13 8.37
N GLN A 197 6.15 3.53 7.47
CA GLN A 197 7.62 3.56 7.52
C GLN A 197 8.17 4.98 7.27
N LYS A 198 7.58 5.72 6.32
CA LYS A 198 7.90 7.14 6.10
C LYS A 198 7.57 7.99 7.33
N ASP A 199 6.45 7.76 8.02
CA ASP A 199 6.15 8.46 9.27
C ASP A 199 7.22 8.22 10.34
N ASN A 200 7.66 6.97 10.50
CA ASN A 200 8.73 6.61 11.44
C ASN A 200 10.07 7.25 11.06
N PHE A 201 10.40 7.29 9.77
CA PHE A 201 11.69 7.79 9.32
C PHE A 201 11.74 9.33 9.25
N PHE A 202 10.71 9.96 8.68
CA PHE A 202 10.64 11.42 8.47
C PHE A 202 10.13 12.18 9.69
N SER A 203 9.02 11.73 10.28
CA SER A 203 8.36 12.48 11.36
C SER A 203 8.80 12.03 12.75
N GLY A 204 9.61 10.98 12.84
CA GLY A 204 9.99 10.38 14.12
C GLY A 204 8.79 9.86 14.91
N SER A 205 7.72 9.44 14.23
CA SER A 205 6.44 9.06 14.85
C SER A 205 6.52 7.85 15.78
N LYS A 206 7.56 7.01 15.62
CA LYS A 206 7.85 5.89 16.53
C LYS A 206 6.69 4.91 16.66
N HIS A 207 5.94 4.72 15.57
CA HIS A 207 4.84 3.77 15.45
C HIS A 207 5.29 2.38 15.87
N ALA A 208 4.44 1.71 16.65
CA ALA A 208 4.65 0.35 17.13
C ALA A 208 4.07 -0.66 16.12
N ASN A 209 4.52 -0.56 14.86
CA ASN A 209 3.92 -1.20 13.69
C ASN A 209 4.63 -2.49 13.23
N ILE A 210 5.45 -3.12 14.09
CA ILE A 210 6.16 -4.36 13.74
C ILE A 210 5.16 -5.45 13.33
N ALA A 211 4.10 -5.63 14.12
CA ALA A 211 3.08 -6.62 13.87
C ALA A 211 2.36 -6.36 12.53
N LEU A 212 1.89 -5.15 12.26
CA LEU A 212 1.24 -4.82 10.99
C LEU A 212 2.16 -5.04 9.79
N ASN A 213 3.44 -4.65 9.88
CA ASN A 213 4.43 -4.91 8.82
C ASN A 213 4.49 -6.40 8.48
N ILE A 214 4.56 -7.27 9.49
CA ILE A 214 4.61 -8.73 9.30
C ILE A 214 3.26 -9.27 8.79
N LEU A 215 2.15 -8.83 9.39
CA LEU A 215 0.81 -9.32 9.08
C LEU A 215 0.42 -9.02 7.63
N LEU A 216 0.56 -7.79 7.16
CA LEU A 216 0.20 -7.42 5.79
C LEU A 216 1.18 -8.00 4.76
N THR A 217 2.47 -8.07 5.08
CA THR A 217 3.43 -8.75 4.19
C THR A 217 3.11 -10.22 4.04
N LYS A 218 2.76 -10.91 5.14
CA LYS A 218 2.33 -12.30 5.12
C LYS A 218 1.01 -12.45 4.37
N HIS A 219 0.05 -11.57 4.62
CA HIS A 219 -1.25 -11.57 3.94
C HIS A 219 -1.08 -11.52 2.43
N ALA A 220 -0.34 -10.54 1.90
CA ALA A 220 -0.06 -10.42 0.47
C ALA A 220 0.65 -11.66 -0.11
N ILE A 221 1.60 -12.26 0.63
CA ILE A 221 2.27 -13.51 0.21
C ILE A 221 1.27 -14.66 0.12
N ASP A 222 0.48 -14.88 1.17
CA ASP A 222 -0.50 -15.96 1.22
C ASP A 222 -1.54 -15.80 0.12
N TYR A 223 -1.99 -14.57 -0.12
CA TYR A 223 -3.02 -14.24 -1.09
C TYR A 223 -2.54 -14.49 -2.53
N VAL A 224 -1.34 -14.02 -2.89
CA VAL A 224 -0.75 -14.35 -4.21
C VAL A 224 -0.47 -15.85 -4.37
N ASN A 225 -0.19 -16.58 -3.28
CA ASN A 225 0.04 -18.02 -3.32
C ASN A 225 -1.21 -18.87 -3.12
N GLN A 226 -2.40 -18.28 -2.98
CA GLN A 226 -3.63 -18.99 -2.64
C GLN A 226 -4.01 -20.05 -3.68
N PHE A 227 -3.68 -19.82 -4.96
CA PHE A 227 -3.89 -20.75 -6.07
C PHE A 227 -3.20 -22.12 -5.91
N LYS A 228 -2.25 -22.24 -4.96
CA LYS A 228 -1.55 -23.49 -4.64
C LYS A 228 -2.32 -24.38 -3.67
N ARG A 229 -3.38 -23.87 -3.04
CA ARG A 229 -4.19 -24.67 -2.11
C ARG A 229 -4.95 -25.74 -2.88
N SER A 230 -5.08 -26.92 -2.28
CA SER A 230 -5.79 -28.05 -2.89
C SER A 230 -7.29 -27.78 -3.12
N ASP A 231 -7.87 -26.87 -2.33
CA ASP A 231 -9.28 -26.48 -2.41
C ASP A 231 -9.53 -25.22 -3.26
N TYR A 232 -8.52 -24.68 -3.94
CA TYR A 232 -8.65 -23.41 -4.66
C TYR A 232 -9.77 -23.43 -5.73
N ASN A 233 -9.77 -24.41 -6.62
CA ASN A 233 -10.81 -24.50 -7.66
C ASN A 233 -12.19 -24.76 -7.06
N ALA A 234 -12.26 -25.55 -5.98
CA ALA A 234 -13.51 -25.79 -5.26
C ALA A 234 -14.03 -24.52 -4.57
N SER A 235 -13.15 -23.61 -4.13
CA SER A 235 -13.55 -22.31 -3.59
C SER A 235 -14.15 -21.41 -4.67
N ILE A 236 -13.64 -21.45 -5.91
CA ILE A 236 -14.26 -20.76 -7.05
C ILE A 236 -15.64 -21.36 -7.37
N ASP A 237 -15.76 -22.69 -7.34
CA ASP A 237 -17.06 -23.36 -7.51
C ASP A 237 -18.06 -22.90 -6.43
N SER A 238 -17.59 -22.73 -5.19
CA SER A 238 -18.40 -22.18 -4.11
C SER A 238 -18.81 -20.73 -4.36
N MET A 239 -17.90 -19.87 -4.82
CA MET A 239 -18.23 -18.47 -5.17
C MET A 239 -19.30 -18.41 -6.28
N ASN A 240 -19.11 -19.19 -7.35
CA ASN A 240 -20.07 -19.26 -8.47
C ASN A 240 -21.43 -19.83 -8.04
N ALA A 241 -21.47 -20.73 -7.05
CA ALA A 241 -22.73 -21.25 -6.51
C ALA A 241 -23.54 -20.20 -5.72
N HIS A 242 -22.88 -19.18 -5.13
CA HIS A 242 -23.54 -18.10 -4.41
C HIS A 242 -23.81 -16.87 -5.29
N GLY A 243 -22.93 -16.57 -6.26
CA GLY A 243 -23.06 -15.44 -7.20
C GLY A 243 -24.01 -15.70 -8.35
N LEU A 244 -25.24 -16.17 -8.09
CA LEU A 244 -26.18 -16.54 -9.16
C LEU A 244 -26.61 -15.33 -10.00
N ALA A 245 -26.89 -14.21 -9.35
CA ALA A 245 -27.21 -12.95 -10.02
C ALA A 245 -25.94 -12.16 -10.36
N VAL A 246 -25.93 -11.51 -11.52
CA VAL A 246 -24.78 -10.72 -12.01
C VAL A 246 -24.36 -9.62 -11.01
N ALA A 247 -25.33 -9.03 -10.32
CA ALA A 247 -25.09 -7.96 -9.34
C ALA A 247 -24.40 -8.45 -8.05
N ASP A 248 -24.55 -9.71 -7.68
CA ASP A 248 -23.99 -10.30 -6.45
C ASP A 248 -22.63 -10.97 -6.70
N ARG A 249 -22.16 -10.98 -7.96
CA ARG A 249 -20.87 -11.57 -8.33
C ARG A 249 -19.76 -10.60 -8.01
N ASP A 250 -18.71 -11.13 -7.39
CA ASP A 250 -17.42 -10.48 -7.43
C ASP A 250 -17.00 -10.23 -8.89
N PHE A 251 -16.37 -9.09 -9.17
CA PHE A 251 -16.01 -8.68 -10.52
C PHE A 251 -14.86 -9.52 -11.13
N VAL A 252 -14.08 -10.23 -10.30
CA VAL A 252 -12.86 -10.92 -10.72
C VAL A 252 -12.74 -12.35 -10.15
N GLY A 253 -13.25 -12.60 -8.96
CA GLY A 253 -13.01 -13.81 -8.18
C GLY A 253 -11.72 -13.69 -7.36
N TRP A 254 -10.91 -14.75 -7.32
CA TRP A 254 -9.59 -14.67 -6.70
C TRP A 254 -8.59 -13.98 -7.63
N ASP A 255 -8.37 -12.69 -7.42
CA ASP A 255 -7.53 -11.73 -8.14
C ASP A 255 -6.40 -12.29 -9.03
N PHE A 256 -5.55 -13.19 -8.50
CA PHE A 256 -4.27 -13.47 -9.13
C PHE A 256 -4.30 -14.51 -10.25
N THR A 257 -5.30 -15.41 -10.29
CA THR A 257 -5.45 -16.29 -11.48
C THR A 257 -6.05 -15.53 -12.67
N PRO A 258 -7.07 -14.66 -12.52
CA PRO A 258 -7.48 -13.71 -13.56
C PRO A 258 -6.38 -12.71 -13.94
N TRP A 259 -5.60 -12.21 -12.97
CA TRP A 259 -4.47 -11.32 -13.25
C TRP A 259 -3.47 -11.96 -14.20
N VAL A 260 -2.98 -13.18 -13.92
CA VAL A 260 -2.00 -13.81 -14.81
C VAL A 260 -2.62 -14.19 -16.16
N TYR A 261 -3.89 -14.61 -16.17
CA TYR A 261 -4.64 -14.96 -17.38
C TYR A 261 -4.73 -13.76 -18.33
N ASP A 262 -5.25 -12.63 -17.86
CA ASP A 262 -5.43 -11.44 -18.69
C ASP A 262 -4.12 -10.72 -19.02
N LEU A 263 -3.11 -10.84 -18.16
CA LEU A 263 -1.77 -10.34 -18.44
C LEU A 263 -1.15 -11.07 -19.66
N HIS A 264 -1.36 -12.39 -19.77
CA HIS A 264 -0.82 -13.18 -20.87
C HIS A 264 -1.67 -13.09 -22.14
N ARG A 265 -2.98 -12.83 -21.99
CA ARG A 265 -3.98 -12.82 -23.07
C ARG A 265 -4.64 -11.44 -23.22
N PRO A 266 -3.88 -10.38 -23.55
CA PRO A 266 -4.45 -9.02 -23.61
C PRO A 266 -5.51 -8.85 -24.71
N ASP A 267 -5.38 -9.58 -25.82
CA ASP A 267 -6.26 -9.47 -27.00
C ASP A 267 -7.44 -10.46 -26.99
N GLU A 268 -7.49 -11.38 -26.02
CA GLU A 268 -8.61 -12.32 -25.90
C GLU A 268 -9.87 -11.57 -25.43
N PRO A 269 -11.03 -11.70 -26.12
CA PRO A 269 -12.28 -11.09 -25.67
C PRO A 269 -12.68 -11.58 -24.28
N TYR A 270 -13.28 -10.72 -23.46
CA TYR A 270 -13.68 -11.09 -22.10
C TYR A 270 -14.70 -12.23 -22.09
N GLU A 271 -15.53 -12.30 -23.12
CA GLU A 271 -16.56 -13.32 -23.36
C GLU A 271 -15.98 -14.73 -23.56
N ALA A 272 -14.69 -14.85 -23.90
CA ALA A 272 -14.02 -16.15 -24.07
C ALA A 272 -13.96 -16.97 -22.77
N ARG A 273 -14.19 -16.33 -21.61
CA ARG A 273 -14.34 -17.01 -20.31
C ARG A 273 -15.55 -17.94 -20.25
N GLY A 274 -16.52 -17.75 -21.15
CA GLY A 274 -17.70 -18.59 -21.25
C GLY A 274 -18.85 -18.17 -20.32
N ALA A 275 -19.95 -18.90 -20.43
CA ALA A 275 -21.13 -18.67 -19.60
C ALA A 275 -20.87 -19.09 -18.15
N HIS A 276 -21.37 -18.28 -17.21
CA HIS A 276 -21.35 -18.63 -15.79
C HIS A 276 -22.05 -19.98 -15.55
N PRO A 277 -21.63 -20.80 -14.57
CA PRO A 277 -22.25 -22.11 -14.29
C PRO A 277 -23.77 -22.08 -14.02
N SER A 278 -24.33 -20.94 -13.62
CA SER A 278 -25.78 -20.76 -13.46
C SER A 278 -26.55 -20.61 -14.78
N GLY A 279 -25.84 -20.44 -15.91
CA GLY A 279 -26.42 -20.17 -17.23
C GLY A 279 -26.75 -18.70 -17.50
N VAL A 280 -26.49 -17.79 -16.55
CA VAL A 280 -26.78 -16.35 -16.67
C VAL A 280 -25.48 -15.56 -16.67
N GLY A 281 -25.20 -14.73 -17.67
CA GLY A 281 -23.98 -13.90 -17.72
C GLY A 281 -22.67 -14.68 -17.88
N LEU A 282 -21.54 -14.01 -17.63
CA LEU A 282 -20.19 -14.54 -17.85
C LEU A 282 -19.55 -15.15 -16.60
N ASP A 283 -18.69 -16.17 -16.79
CA ASP A 283 -17.83 -16.70 -15.74
C ASP A 283 -16.64 -15.76 -15.52
N ARG A 284 -16.66 -15.01 -14.42
CA ARG A 284 -15.63 -14.01 -14.12
C ARG A 284 -14.41 -14.61 -13.44
N ALA A 285 -14.57 -15.69 -12.69
CA ALA A 285 -13.46 -16.28 -11.95
C ALA A 285 -12.63 -17.22 -12.83
N ILE A 286 -11.31 -17.18 -12.69
CA ILE A 286 -10.39 -18.06 -13.45
C ILE A 286 -9.86 -19.16 -12.53
N LYS A 287 -10.14 -20.42 -12.84
CA LYS A 287 -9.56 -21.58 -12.15
C LYS A 287 -8.13 -21.84 -12.58
N THR A 288 -7.35 -22.54 -11.75
CA THR A 288 -5.99 -22.96 -12.12
C THR A 288 -5.98 -23.90 -13.32
N THR A 289 -7.04 -24.66 -13.53
CA THR A 289 -7.20 -25.56 -14.70
C THR A 289 -7.41 -24.81 -16.02
N ALA A 290 -7.72 -23.52 -15.98
CA ALA A 290 -7.84 -22.67 -17.17
C ALA A 290 -6.51 -21.99 -17.55
N LEU A 291 -5.49 -22.09 -16.69
CA LEU A 291 -4.16 -21.58 -16.95
C LEU A 291 -3.35 -22.59 -17.75
N THR A 292 -2.57 -22.08 -18.70
CA THR A 292 -1.48 -22.82 -19.33
C THR A 292 -0.35 -23.06 -18.32
N ASP A 293 0.53 -24.01 -18.62
CA ASP A 293 1.72 -24.24 -17.80
C ASP A 293 2.64 -23.01 -17.70
N GLU A 294 2.70 -22.17 -18.75
CA GLU A 294 3.48 -20.93 -18.73
C GLU A 294 2.88 -19.93 -17.74
N GLU A 295 1.57 -19.69 -17.81
CA GLU A 295 0.83 -18.80 -16.92
C GLU A 295 0.93 -19.28 -15.46
N TYR A 296 0.72 -20.58 -15.21
CA TYR A 296 0.82 -21.15 -13.86
C TYR A 296 2.23 -20.99 -13.27
N ARG A 297 3.29 -21.33 -14.03
CA ARG A 297 4.68 -21.16 -13.58
C ARG A 297 5.05 -19.69 -13.38
N TYR A 298 4.52 -18.79 -14.21
CA TYR A 298 4.71 -17.36 -14.01
C TYR A 298 4.07 -16.89 -12.70
N LEU A 299 2.85 -17.34 -12.40
CA LEU A 299 2.18 -17.04 -11.14
C LEU A 299 2.94 -17.62 -9.94
N GLU A 300 3.47 -18.84 -10.03
CA GLU A 300 4.35 -19.40 -8.99
C GLU A 300 5.59 -18.55 -8.74
N LYS A 301 6.21 -18.04 -9.81
CA LYS A 301 7.34 -17.12 -9.70
C LYS A 301 6.91 -15.85 -8.97
N MET A 302 5.78 -15.25 -9.33
CA MET A 302 5.27 -14.05 -8.66
C MET A 302 5.03 -14.29 -7.16
N GLY A 303 4.41 -15.41 -6.81
CA GLY A 303 4.20 -15.81 -5.41
C GLY A 303 5.50 -16.02 -4.64
N ARG A 304 6.57 -16.52 -5.26
CA ARG A 304 7.90 -16.62 -4.62
C ARG A 304 8.57 -15.25 -4.48
N MET A 305 8.39 -14.36 -5.45
CA MET A 305 8.97 -13.02 -5.40
C MET A 305 8.33 -12.14 -4.31
N GLN A 306 7.09 -12.41 -3.91
CA GLN A 306 6.45 -11.71 -2.79
C GLN A 306 7.22 -11.82 -1.46
N TYR A 307 8.02 -12.87 -1.26
CA TYR A 307 8.87 -13.00 -0.05
C TYR A 307 9.95 -11.93 0.05
N LEU A 308 10.31 -11.27 -1.06
CA LEU A 308 11.26 -10.15 -1.05
C LEU A 308 10.72 -8.97 -0.22
N ASN A 309 9.41 -8.83 -0.06
CA ASN A 309 8.81 -7.78 0.76
C ASN A 309 9.18 -7.88 2.25
N PHE A 310 9.65 -9.04 2.74
CA PHE A 310 10.21 -9.19 4.10
C PHE A 310 11.60 -8.58 4.27
N LEU A 311 12.28 -8.19 3.19
CA LEU A 311 13.62 -7.61 3.25
C LEU A 311 13.55 -6.14 3.64
N SER A 312 13.38 -5.90 4.95
CA SER A 312 13.31 -4.56 5.53
C SER A 312 13.62 -4.60 7.04
N PRO A 313 14.56 -3.80 7.55
CA PRO A 313 14.79 -3.68 9.00
C PRO A 313 13.56 -3.17 9.78
N PHE A 314 12.59 -2.52 9.11
CA PHE A 314 11.32 -2.15 9.73
C PHE A 314 10.51 -3.37 10.20
N MET A 315 10.73 -4.56 9.62
CA MET A 315 10.11 -5.83 10.05
C MET A 315 10.46 -6.22 11.48
N ILE A 316 11.54 -5.66 12.03
CA ILE A 316 12.02 -5.92 13.39
C ILE A 316 12.13 -4.65 14.23
N GLY A 317 11.46 -3.57 13.81
CA GLY A 317 11.38 -2.32 14.55
C GLY A 317 12.63 -1.43 14.46
N ILE A 318 13.57 -1.76 13.58
CA ILE A 318 14.72 -0.89 13.31
C ILE A 318 14.26 0.18 12.34
N ASN A 319 13.93 1.35 12.86
CA ASN A 319 13.48 2.49 12.05
C ASN A 319 14.65 3.27 11.43
N ARG A 320 15.87 3.13 11.96
CA ARG A 320 17.03 3.93 11.56
C ARG A 320 18.34 3.24 11.93
N ILE A 321 19.25 3.11 10.98
CA ILE A 321 20.59 2.52 11.16
C ILE A 321 21.63 3.65 11.07
N PRO A 322 22.26 4.05 12.18
CA PRO A 322 23.27 5.10 12.16
C PRO A 322 24.55 4.61 11.48
N LEU A 323 24.99 5.33 10.44
CA LEU A 323 26.29 5.12 9.80
C LEU A 323 27.40 5.94 10.48
N ASN A 324 27.09 7.19 10.82
CA ASN A 324 27.96 8.12 11.54
C ASN A 324 27.09 9.18 12.25
N GLU A 325 27.72 10.19 12.87
CA GLU A 325 27.03 11.25 13.63
C GLU A 325 26.05 12.09 12.80
N TYR A 326 26.24 12.15 11.49
CA TYR A 326 25.44 12.98 10.58
C TYR A 326 24.57 12.18 9.63
N THR A 327 24.73 10.86 9.59
CA THR A 327 24.13 10.03 8.53
C THR A 327 23.50 8.79 9.11
N ALA A 328 22.27 8.54 8.73
CA ALA A 328 21.58 7.29 9.00
C ALA A 328 20.84 6.78 7.77
N LEU A 329 20.66 5.47 7.69
CA LEU A 329 19.94 4.83 6.59
C LEU A 329 18.87 3.86 7.08
N ASN A 330 17.92 3.56 6.21
CA ASN A 330 17.12 2.35 6.27
C ASN A 330 16.85 1.85 4.85
N VAL A 331 16.43 0.59 4.70
CA VAL A 331 16.15 -0.01 3.40
C VAL A 331 14.89 -0.85 3.43
N ALA A 332 14.13 -0.91 2.34
CA ALA A 332 13.02 -1.84 2.20
C ALA A 332 12.84 -2.28 0.74
N MET A 333 12.73 -3.59 0.52
CA MET A 333 12.38 -4.13 -0.80
C MET A 333 10.87 -4.23 -0.98
N ARG A 334 10.38 -4.00 -2.20
CA ARG A 334 8.96 -4.17 -2.55
C ARG A 334 8.78 -4.85 -3.89
N HIS A 335 7.79 -5.74 -3.97
CA HIS A 335 7.43 -6.43 -5.20
C HIS A 335 5.97 -6.16 -5.54
N TYR A 336 5.74 -5.24 -6.48
CA TYR A 336 4.42 -4.85 -6.95
C TYR A 336 4.06 -5.61 -8.21
N LEU A 337 2.88 -6.24 -8.24
CA LEU A 337 2.28 -6.74 -9.48
C LEU A 337 1.55 -5.59 -10.17
N ASN A 338 1.63 -5.50 -11.49
CA ASN A 338 1.07 -4.36 -12.24
C ASN A 338 0.57 -4.77 -13.65
N SER A 339 0.19 -3.77 -14.46
CA SER A 339 -0.43 -3.94 -15.78
C SER A 339 0.45 -4.58 -16.86
N PHE A 340 1.77 -4.59 -16.66
CA PHE A 340 2.73 -5.13 -17.63
C PHE A 340 3.62 -6.23 -17.04
N GLY A 341 3.33 -6.70 -15.83
CA GLY A 341 4.14 -7.67 -15.11
C GLY A 341 4.37 -7.22 -13.68
N TYR A 342 5.57 -6.75 -13.36
CA TYR A 342 5.87 -6.32 -11.99
C TYR A 342 6.90 -5.20 -11.92
N ASP A 343 6.94 -4.53 -10.77
CA ASP A 343 8.06 -3.68 -10.35
C ASP A 343 8.72 -4.30 -9.12
N LEU A 344 10.05 -4.41 -9.17
CA LEU A 344 10.87 -4.72 -8.00
C LEU A 344 11.56 -3.43 -7.54
N THR A 345 11.12 -2.89 -6.41
CA THR A 345 11.62 -1.65 -5.86
C THR A 345 12.60 -1.91 -4.70
N ALA A 346 13.67 -1.12 -4.62
CA ALA A 346 14.51 -0.98 -3.44
C ALA A 346 14.42 0.46 -2.93
N ASP A 347 13.76 0.66 -1.79
CA ASP A 347 13.63 1.95 -1.12
C ASP A 347 14.80 2.19 -0.17
N PHE A 348 15.51 3.30 -0.33
CA PHE A 348 16.57 3.77 0.55
C PHE A 348 16.10 5.02 1.28
N PHE A 349 15.89 4.89 2.58
CA PHE A 349 15.61 5.99 3.48
C PHE A 349 16.95 6.55 3.96
N ILE A 350 17.24 7.81 3.68
CA ILE A 350 18.53 8.43 3.97
C ILE A 350 18.27 9.69 4.78
N ASP A 351 18.93 9.80 5.93
CA ASP A 351 19.06 11.07 6.66
C ASP A 351 20.52 11.48 6.58
N HIS A 352 20.78 12.68 6.09
CA HIS A 352 22.10 13.29 6.10
C HIS A 352 22.03 14.73 6.55
N ARG A 353 22.65 15.05 7.70
CA ARG A 353 22.64 16.38 8.32
C ARG A 353 21.22 16.95 8.43
N GLU A 354 20.31 16.16 9.00
CA GLU A 354 18.89 16.50 9.23
C GLU A 354 18.07 16.66 7.95
N LYS A 355 18.65 16.37 6.78
CA LYS A 355 17.92 16.33 5.51
C LYS A 355 17.58 14.89 5.19
N GLN A 356 16.29 14.61 5.13
CA GLN A 356 15.81 13.25 4.90
C GLN A 356 15.28 13.09 3.48
N TYR A 357 15.59 11.95 2.90
CA TYR A 357 15.25 11.56 1.55
C TYR A 357 14.76 10.12 1.54
N LEU A 358 13.83 9.84 0.64
CA LEU A 358 13.51 8.50 0.18
C LEU A 358 13.94 8.42 -1.28
N ILE A 359 14.92 7.56 -1.56
CA ILE A 359 15.39 7.28 -2.91
C ILE A 359 14.99 5.85 -3.23
N SER A 360 14.19 5.64 -4.27
CA SER A 360 13.77 4.31 -4.69
C SER A 360 14.38 3.96 -6.04
N LEU A 361 14.93 2.75 -6.15
CA LEU A 361 15.38 2.19 -7.42
C LEU A 361 14.36 1.16 -7.88
N HIS A 362 13.91 1.29 -9.12
CA HIS A 362 12.85 0.46 -9.70
C HIS A 362 13.40 -0.47 -10.76
N GLY A 363 12.81 -1.66 -10.82
CA GLY A 363 13.10 -2.71 -11.78
C GLY A 363 11.81 -3.17 -12.44
N TYR A 364 11.36 -2.43 -13.45
CA TYR A 364 10.14 -2.75 -14.19
C TYR A 364 10.37 -3.93 -15.11
N ARG A 365 9.66 -5.02 -14.87
CA ARG A 365 9.79 -6.26 -15.61
C ARG A 365 8.50 -6.62 -16.32
N ASN A 366 8.61 -6.85 -17.62
CA ASN A 366 7.61 -7.59 -18.39
C ASN A 366 8.17 -8.94 -18.87
N LYS A 367 7.49 -9.61 -19.81
CA LYS A 367 7.92 -10.91 -20.36
C LYS A 367 9.38 -10.87 -20.85
N HIS A 368 9.78 -9.79 -21.52
CA HIS A 368 11.02 -9.74 -22.29
C HIS A 368 12.12 -8.87 -21.68
N ARG A 369 11.79 -7.85 -20.90
CA ARG A 369 12.74 -6.82 -20.48
C ARG A 369 12.68 -6.53 -18.98
N LEU A 370 13.82 -6.16 -18.43
CA LEU A 370 13.94 -5.45 -17.16
C LEU A 370 14.40 -4.03 -17.48
N LEU A 371 13.66 -3.03 -17.04
CA LEU A 371 13.88 -1.62 -17.33
C LEU A 371 14.03 -0.83 -16.02
N PRO A 372 14.94 0.16 -15.96
CA PRO A 372 15.21 0.89 -14.73
C PRO A 372 14.23 2.04 -14.52
N GLY A 373 14.07 2.41 -13.25
CA GLY A 373 13.53 3.71 -12.85
C GLY A 373 14.12 4.19 -11.54
N ILE A 374 13.90 5.46 -11.24
CA ILE A 374 14.34 6.10 -10.01
C ILE A 374 13.23 7.02 -9.49
N GLU A 375 12.98 6.98 -8.19
CA GLU A 375 12.12 7.91 -7.46
C GLU A 375 12.97 8.62 -6.42
N VAL A 376 12.77 9.92 -6.26
CA VAL A 376 13.35 10.71 -5.17
C VAL A 376 12.24 11.53 -4.53
N GLU A 377 12.12 11.41 -3.23
CA GLU A 377 11.25 12.24 -2.40
C GLU A 377 12.07 12.84 -1.26
N ARG A 378 11.87 14.12 -0.99
CA ARG A 378 12.46 14.80 0.17
C ARG A 378 11.42 14.90 1.28
N SER A 379 11.81 14.81 2.55
CA SER A 379 10.93 15.16 3.67
C SER A 379 10.45 16.63 3.59
N PRO A 380 9.31 16.98 4.21
CA PRO A 380 8.84 18.36 4.23
C PRO A 380 9.91 19.32 4.74
N PHE A 381 10.14 20.43 4.03
CA PHE A 381 11.05 21.49 4.47
C PHE A 381 10.34 22.85 4.53
N MET A 382 10.76 23.69 5.48
CA MET A 382 10.14 24.99 5.74
C MET A 382 10.54 26.05 4.71
N PHE A 383 9.55 26.82 4.27
CA PHE A 383 9.71 27.99 3.43
C PHE A 383 9.20 29.24 4.16
N HIS A 384 9.89 30.36 3.98
CA HIS A 384 9.52 31.64 4.60
C HIS A 384 8.65 32.44 3.64
N ILE A 385 7.45 32.80 4.07
CA ILE A 385 6.57 33.73 3.34
C ILE A 385 6.39 34.97 4.22
N ASN A 386 6.80 36.13 3.74
CA ASN A 386 6.71 37.41 4.47
C ASN A 386 7.32 37.33 5.89
N GLY A 387 8.45 36.63 6.03
CA GLY A 387 9.13 36.43 7.31
C GLY A 387 8.48 35.41 8.25
N GLN A 388 7.37 34.77 7.86
CA GLN A 388 6.69 33.76 8.66
C GLN A 388 6.91 32.35 8.10
N GLN A 389 7.21 31.41 9.00
CA GLN A 389 7.38 29.98 8.71
C GLN A 389 6.01 29.29 8.67
N ARG A 390 5.27 29.48 7.57
CA ARG A 390 3.90 28.94 7.43
C ARG A 390 3.75 27.90 6.32
N LEU A 391 4.71 27.77 5.42
CA LEU A 391 4.63 26.85 4.29
C LEU A 391 5.69 25.77 4.42
N LEU A 392 5.27 24.52 4.40
CA LEU A 392 6.14 23.36 4.21
C LEU A 392 5.96 22.82 2.80
N LEU A 393 7.06 22.45 2.15
CA LEU A 393 7.04 21.82 0.84
C LEU A 393 7.74 20.46 0.87
N GLN A 394 7.13 19.49 0.19
CA GLN A 394 7.62 18.13 0.07
C GLN A 394 7.61 17.73 -1.42
N PRO A 395 8.71 17.99 -2.14
CA PRO A 395 8.84 17.63 -3.54
C PRO A 395 9.18 16.15 -3.71
N SER A 396 8.69 15.58 -4.79
CA SER A 396 8.97 14.23 -5.26
C SER A 396 9.06 14.23 -6.78
N ALA A 397 9.99 13.44 -7.30
CA ALA A 397 10.16 13.22 -8.73
C ALA A 397 10.44 11.74 -9.00
N MET A 398 9.95 11.25 -10.13
CA MET A 398 10.20 9.90 -10.59
C MET A 398 10.53 9.95 -12.08
N LEU A 399 11.49 9.13 -12.51
CA LEU A 399 11.85 8.93 -13.91
C LEU A 399 11.91 7.43 -14.17
N TRP A 400 11.45 7.00 -15.34
CA TRP A 400 11.43 5.58 -15.68
C TRP A 400 11.64 5.31 -17.16
N PHE A 401 12.05 4.07 -17.43
CA PHE A 401 11.72 3.37 -18.65
C PHE A 401 10.75 2.24 -18.29
N GLN A 402 9.59 2.21 -18.91
CA GLN A 402 8.59 1.16 -18.70
C GLN A 402 8.19 0.53 -20.04
N PRO A 403 7.73 -0.73 -20.04
CA PRO A 403 7.04 -1.29 -21.19
C PRO A 403 5.59 -0.79 -21.23
N LYS A 404 4.98 -0.78 -22.41
CA LYS A 404 3.56 -0.46 -22.55
C LYS A 404 2.65 -1.55 -21.99
N ASP A 405 3.03 -2.81 -22.20
CA ASP A 405 2.28 -4.00 -21.81
C ASP A 405 3.22 -5.20 -21.54
N PHE A 406 2.64 -6.37 -21.24
CA PHE A 406 3.39 -7.57 -20.88
C PHE A 406 4.30 -8.11 -21.99
N HIS A 407 3.90 -7.96 -23.26
CA HIS A 407 4.61 -8.50 -24.42
C HIS A 407 5.44 -7.44 -25.16
N ASP A 408 5.35 -6.17 -24.75
CA ASP A 408 6.09 -5.08 -25.35
C ASP A 408 7.61 -5.34 -25.34
N ARG A 409 8.26 -4.96 -26.45
CA ARG A 409 9.70 -5.09 -26.65
C ARG A 409 10.39 -3.74 -26.74
N LYS A 410 9.71 -2.64 -26.46
CA LYS A 410 10.29 -1.30 -26.42
C LYS A 410 10.40 -0.81 -24.99
N ALA A 411 11.24 0.22 -24.81
CA ALA A 411 11.38 0.93 -23.56
C ALA A 411 10.80 2.33 -23.77
N HIS A 412 9.81 2.70 -22.97
CA HIS A 412 9.12 3.97 -23.06
C HIS A 412 9.58 4.87 -21.91
N PRO A 413 10.26 6.00 -22.20
CA PRO A 413 10.65 6.94 -21.17
C PRO A 413 9.41 7.64 -20.61
N GLY A 414 9.42 7.87 -19.30
CA GLY A 414 8.38 8.64 -18.64
C GLY A 414 8.84 9.21 -17.31
N GLY A 415 7.96 9.98 -16.68
CA GLY A 415 8.25 10.60 -15.39
C GLY A 415 7.01 11.15 -14.69
N LEU A 416 7.19 11.41 -13.41
CA LEU A 416 6.22 12.03 -12.52
C LEU A 416 6.90 13.15 -11.73
N LEU A 417 6.21 14.27 -11.58
CA LEU A 417 6.54 15.33 -10.63
C LEU A 417 5.38 15.49 -9.66
N ARG A 418 5.70 15.57 -8.37
CA ARG A 418 4.72 15.80 -7.29
C ARG A 418 5.26 16.81 -6.31
N ILE A 419 4.41 17.76 -5.93
CA ILE A 419 4.71 18.71 -4.86
C ILE A 419 3.55 18.65 -3.88
N GLN A 420 3.86 18.32 -2.64
CA GLN A 420 2.93 18.42 -1.53
C GLN A 420 3.26 19.64 -0.68
N GLY A 421 2.30 20.54 -0.53
CA GLY A 421 2.38 21.73 0.30
C GLY A 421 1.53 21.60 1.56
N PHE A 422 2.07 22.09 2.68
CA PHE A 422 1.32 22.23 3.93
C PHE A 422 1.35 23.68 4.37
N TYR A 423 0.17 24.27 4.53
CA TYR A 423 0.03 25.61 5.11
C TYR A 423 -0.39 25.50 6.58
N LEU A 424 0.46 26.00 7.48
CA LEU A 424 0.27 25.95 8.92
C LEU A 424 -0.75 27.01 9.35
N LEU A 425 -1.95 26.59 9.75
CA LEU A 425 -2.96 27.48 10.32
C LEU A 425 -2.63 27.79 11.79
N ASN A 426 -2.20 26.76 12.53
CA ASN A 426 -1.70 26.86 13.89
C ASN A 426 -0.84 25.63 14.21
N LYS A 427 -0.56 25.37 15.50
CA LYS A 427 0.25 24.24 15.95
C LYS A 427 -0.36 22.87 15.65
N ILE A 428 -1.69 22.81 15.49
CA ILE A 428 -2.45 21.57 15.28
C ILE A 428 -2.87 21.45 13.82
N TRP A 429 -3.53 22.46 13.28
CA TRP A 429 -4.22 22.38 12.00
C TRP A 429 -3.35 22.86 10.83
N ARG A 430 -3.39 22.10 9.74
CA ARG A 430 -2.70 22.39 8.48
C ARG A 430 -3.64 22.19 7.32
N ILE A 431 -3.58 23.08 6.34
CA ILE A 431 -4.15 22.84 5.01
C ILE A 431 -3.12 22.05 4.22
N VAL A 432 -3.57 21.03 3.49
CA VAL A 432 -2.73 20.19 2.63
C VAL A 432 -3.18 20.34 1.19
N ALA A 433 -2.25 20.61 0.30
CA ALA A 433 -2.46 20.58 -1.13
C ALA A 433 -1.40 19.72 -1.79
N VAL A 434 -1.78 18.90 -2.77
CA VAL A 434 -0.84 18.11 -3.57
C VAL A 434 -1.14 18.39 -5.03
N ALA A 435 -0.12 18.81 -5.77
CA ALA A 435 -0.16 18.85 -7.23
C ALA A 435 0.75 17.73 -7.75
N GLU A 436 0.25 16.95 -8.69
CA GLU A 436 1.05 15.94 -9.39
C GLU A 436 0.80 15.97 -10.89
N GLY A 437 1.82 15.60 -11.67
CA GLY A 437 1.72 15.40 -13.10
C GLY A 437 2.62 14.25 -13.51
N LYS A 438 2.10 13.36 -14.36
CA LYS A 438 2.85 12.22 -14.89
C LYS A 438 2.61 12.03 -16.39
N THR A 439 3.59 11.42 -17.05
CA THR A 439 3.43 10.87 -18.40
C THR A 439 2.76 9.48 -18.35
N ASP A 440 2.58 8.86 -19.51
CA ASP A 440 2.14 7.47 -19.60
C ASP A 440 3.07 6.54 -18.81
N GLY A 441 2.49 5.55 -18.13
CA GLY A 441 3.19 4.59 -17.28
C GLY A 441 2.46 4.29 -15.97
N TRP A 442 2.79 3.15 -15.37
CA TRP A 442 2.29 2.75 -14.06
C TRP A 442 3.07 3.45 -12.94
N VAL A 443 2.36 3.90 -11.91
CA VAL A 443 2.92 4.41 -10.66
C VAL A 443 2.06 3.89 -9.49
N ALA A 444 2.69 3.35 -8.46
CA ALA A 444 1.98 2.87 -7.27
C ALA A 444 1.16 3.99 -6.60
N GLY A 445 -0.12 3.75 -6.34
CA GLY A 445 -1.04 4.67 -5.69
C GLY A 445 -1.62 5.76 -6.61
N ASN A 446 -1.33 5.69 -7.92
CA ASN A 446 -1.96 6.51 -8.96
C ASN A 446 -2.70 5.58 -9.94
N PRO A 447 -4.03 5.67 -10.07
CA PRO A 447 -4.79 4.64 -10.78
C PRO A 447 -4.65 4.70 -12.30
N TYR A 448 -4.22 5.83 -12.85
CA TYR A 448 -4.19 6.05 -14.29
C TYR A 448 -2.92 5.48 -14.93
N LEU A 449 -3.05 4.78 -16.05
CA LEU A 449 -1.89 4.40 -16.87
C LEU A 449 -1.50 5.52 -17.84
N ASP A 450 -2.49 6.26 -18.37
CA ASP A 450 -2.25 7.40 -19.26
C ASP A 450 -1.62 8.60 -18.53
N ALA A 451 -1.08 9.54 -19.31
CA ALA A 451 -0.61 10.83 -18.82
C ALA A 451 -1.74 11.60 -18.13
N LYS A 452 -1.49 12.05 -16.91
CA LYS A 452 -2.47 12.74 -16.08
C LYS A 452 -1.82 13.79 -15.20
N ALA A 453 -2.56 14.88 -14.99
CA ALA A 453 -2.31 15.83 -13.92
C ALA A 453 -3.41 15.70 -12.88
N GLY A 454 -3.03 15.82 -11.61
CA GLY A 454 -3.94 15.70 -10.48
C GLY A 454 -3.71 16.80 -9.45
N PHE A 455 -4.79 17.13 -8.76
CA PHE A 455 -4.76 18.06 -7.64
C PHE A 455 -5.59 17.49 -6.50
N ARG A 456 -4.98 17.44 -5.32
CA ARG A 456 -5.61 16.97 -4.09
C ARG A 456 -5.58 18.06 -3.05
N PHE A 457 -6.66 18.17 -2.29
CA PHE A 457 -6.79 19.15 -1.21
C PHE A 457 -7.42 18.51 0.03
N GLY A 458 -6.95 18.89 1.20
CA GLY A 458 -7.44 18.36 2.46
C GLY A 458 -6.94 19.13 3.67
N ILE A 459 -7.23 18.56 4.84
CA ILE A 459 -6.82 19.11 6.14
C ILE A 459 -6.02 18.04 6.87
N SER A 460 -5.01 18.46 7.62
CA SER A 460 -4.24 17.58 8.50
C SER A 460 -4.21 18.16 9.91
N ALA A 461 -4.40 17.30 10.91
CA ALA A 461 -4.23 17.63 12.31
C ALA A 461 -2.95 16.96 12.83
N PHE A 462 -2.08 17.74 13.48
CA PHE A 462 -0.80 17.30 14.02
C PHE A 462 -0.73 17.55 15.52
N PHE A 463 -0.64 16.49 16.31
CA PHE A 463 -0.56 16.54 17.76
C PHE A 463 0.84 16.15 18.20
N ASN A 464 1.62 17.12 18.69
CA ASN A 464 2.95 16.92 19.26
C ASN A 464 2.88 17.02 20.79
N THR A 465 3.55 16.12 21.51
CA THR A 465 3.55 16.09 22.98
C THR A 465 4.76 16.78 23.62
N GLY A 466 5.69 17.33 22.83
CA GLY A 466 6.82 18.13 23.34
C GLY A 466 6.54 19.63 23.43
N ASN A 467 6.96 20.27 24.52
CA ASN A 467 6.94 21.74 24.72
C ASN A 467 7.93 22.54 23.84
N GLY A 468 8.47 21.94 22.77
CA GLY A 468 9.42 22.57 21.86
C GLY A 468 8.73 23.26 20.69
N ASN A 469 9.26 24.41 20.28
CA ASN A 469 8.84 25.11 19.05
C ASN A 469 8.65 24.12 17.90
N ALA A 470 7.48 24.18 17.25
CA ALA A 470 7.14 23.35 16.10
C ALA A 470 8.12 23.51 14.91
N ALA A 471 9.02 24.49 14.99
CA ALA A 471 10.10 24.74 14.04
C ALA A 471 11.36 23.89 14.27
N THR A 472 11.50 23.18 15.41
CA THR A 472 12.74 22.51 15.80
C THR A 472 12.64 20.98 15.90
N LEU A 473 11.56 20.39 15.38
CA LEU A 473 11.41 18.93 15.22
C LEU A 473 11.33 18.54 13.74
N MET A 474 12.00 19.32 12.88
CA MET A 474 12.38 18.93 11.53
C MET A 474 13.89 19.00 11.41
#